data_AF-A0A661IHE4-F1
#
_entry.id   AF-A0A661IHE4-F1
#
_cell.length_a   1.000
_cell.length_b   1.000
_cell.length_c   1.000
_cell.angle_alpha   90.00
_cell.angle_beta   90.00
_cell.angle_gamma   90.00
#
_symmetry.space_group_name_H-M   'P 1'
#
loop_
_entity.id
_entity.type
_entity.pdbx_description
1 polymer ?
#
loop_
_entity_poly.entity_id
_entity_poly.type
_entity_poly.pdbx_seq_one_letter_code
_entity_poly.pdbx_strand_id
1 'polypeptide(L)'
;RIIEAEGGELFVITQDRRFSSELAFYTPGHPRAYLLNLFPYPISQFDLWGGLEREKGKDAVFVTKQGRGPPSLLLRSFEACHRKGDVEIRYRGKFIKGYSLYLCRRFKGLPHR
;
A
#
# COMPACT_ATOMS: atom_id res chain seq x y z
N ARG A 1 -4.29 -13.10 12.33
CA ARG A 1 -4.28 -11.86 11.52
C ARG A 1 -2.82 -11.54 11.20
N ILE A 2 -2.46 -11.26 9.93
CA ILE A 2 -1.04 -11.16 9.50
C ILE A 2 -0.43 -9.78 9.84
N ILE A 3 -1.26 -8.77 10.08
CA ILE A 3 -0.82 -7.39 10.31
C ILE A 3 -1.65 -6.77 11.43
N GLU A 4 -0.97 -6.19 12.43
CA GLU A 4 -1.57 -5.43 13.52
C GLU A 4 -0.95 -4.02 13.55
N ALA A 5 -1.82 -3.01 13.70
CA ALA A 5 -1.42 -1.62 13.85
C ALA A 5 -0.91 -1.38 15.27
N GLU A 6 0.12 -0.56 15.43
CA GLU A 6 0.54 -0.07 16.76
C GLU A 6 0.04 1.37 16.96
N GLY A 7 -0.11 2.15 15.87
CA GLY A 7 -0.68 3.50 15.89
C GLY A 7 -1.92 3.64 15.01
N GLY A 8 -3.11 3.67 15.63
CA GLY A 8 -4.36 4.09 14.98
C GLY A 8 -4.86 3.18 13.84
N GLU A 9 -5.71 3.75 12.99
CA GLU A 9 -6.33 3.06 11.85
C GLU A 9 -5.33 2.85 10.71
N LEU A 10 -5.23 1.62 10.19
CA LEU A 10 -4.35 1.29 9.07
C LEU A 10 -4.96 1.75 7.75
N PHE A 11 -4.15 2.37 6.89
CA PHE A 11 -4.50 2.55 5.49
C PHE A 11 -3.68 1.63 4.58
N VAL A 12 -4.15 1.47 3.33
CA VAL A 12 -3.47 0.62 2.34
C VAL A 12 -2.89 1.49 1.24
N ILE A 13 -1.64 1.24 0.86
CA ILE A 13 -0.96 1.95 -0.23
C ILE A 13 -0.21 0.99 -1.14
N THR A 14 -0.19 1.29 -2.43
CA THR A 14 0.56 0.52 -3.42
C THR A 14 1.07 1.44 -4.53
N GLN A 15 2.04 0.99 -5.32
CA GLN A 15 2.53 1.72 -6.51
C GLN A 15 1.91 1.20 -7.82
N ASP A 16 1.07 0.16 -7.77
CA ASP A 16 0.40 -0.40 -8.96
C ASP A 16 -1.08 -0.02 -8.95
N ARG A 17 -1.51 0.69 -9.99
CA ARG A 17 -2.92 1.11 -10.15
C ARG A 17 -3.89 -0.08 -10.11
N ARG A 18 -3.52 -1.22 -10.70
CA ARG A 18 -4.38 -2.42 -10.72
C ARG A 18 -4.56 -2.97 -9.32
N PHE A 19 -3.51 -2.90 -8.50
CA PHE A 19 -3.58 -3.32 -7.11
C PHE A 19 -4.41 -2.33 -6.28
N SER A 20 -4.34 -1.03 -6.59
CA SER A 20 -5.19 -0.03 -5.92
C SER A 20 -6.68 -0.35 -6.12
N SER A 21 -7.09 -0.65 -7.37
CA SER A 21 -8.44 -1.14 -7.66
C SER A 21 -8.76 -2.44 -6.93
N GLU A 22 -7.91 -3.44 -7.04
CA GLU A 22 -8.16 -4.74 -6.43
C GLU A 22 -8.33 -4.65 -4.91
N LEU A 23 -7.46 -3.88 -4.24
CA LEU A 23 -7.48 -3.71 -2.80
C LEU A 23 -8.74 -2.98 -2.34
N ALA A 24 -9.16 -1.93 -3.07
CA ALA A 24 -10.37 -1.18 -2.74
C ALA A 24 -11.66 -2.00 -2.92
N PHE A 25 -11.74 -2.81 -3.98
CA PHE A 25 -12.98 -3.53 -4.31
C PHE A 25 -13.09 -4.91 -3.65
N TYR A 26 -11.98 -5.66 -3.52
CA TYR A 26 -12.03 -7.06 -3.13
C TYR A 26 -11.47 -7.37 -1.75
N THR A 27 -10.85 -6.41 -1.06
CA THR A 27 -10.43 -6.64 0.33
C THR A 27 -11.65 -6.50 1.24
N PRO A 28 -11.88 -7.44 2.20
CA PRO A 28 -12.95 -7.31 3.17
C PRO A 28 -12.93 -5.96 3.89
N GLY A 29 -14.08 -5.32 3.99
CA GLY A 29 -14.22 -3.97 4.54
C GLY A 29 -13.97 -2.83 3.54
N HIS A 30 -13.64 -3.15 2.28
CA HIS A 30 -13.47 -2.18 1.19
C HIS A 30 -12.61 -0.97 1.60
N PRO A 31 -11.37 -1.21 2.09
CA PRO A 31 -10.53 -0.16 2.59
C PRO A 31 -10.22 0.83 1.48
N ARG A 32 -10.07 2.10 1.84
CA ARG A 32 -9.52 3.08 0.92
C ARG A 32 -8.08 2.67 0.56
N ALA A 33 -7.84 2.43 -0.73
CA ALA A 33 -6.52 2.15 -1.26
C ALA A 33 -5.92 3.41 -1.91
N TYR A 34 -4.69 3.73 -1.54
CA TYR A 34 -3.94 4.85 -2.10
C TYR A 34 -2.95 4.38 -3.15
N LEU A 35 -2.80 5.17 -4.22
CA LEU A 35 -1.75 4.98 -5.22
C LEU A 35 -0.57 5.88 -4.88
N LEU A 36 0.59 5.28 -4.61
CA LEU A 36 1.87 5.96 -4.66
C LEU A 36 2.22 6.21 -6.13
N ASN A 37 1.78 7.35 -6.64
CA ASN A 37 2.21 7.82 -7.93
C ASN A 37 3.67 8.29 -7.84
N LEU A 38 4.47 7.93 -8.84
CA LEU A 38 5.88 8.32 -8.97
C LEU A 38 6.09 9.36 -10.08
N PHE A 39 5.04 9.71 -10.83
CA PHE A 39 5.08 10.64 -11.96
C PHE A 39 4.56 12.03 -11.55
N PRO A 40 5.06 13.13 -12.16
CA PRO A 40 4.68 14.50 -11.82
C PRO A 40 3.23 14.87 -12.18
N TYR A 41 2.52 14.01 -12.91
CA TYR A 41 1.14 14.20 -13.33
C TYR A 41 0.23 13.07 -12.82
N PRO A 42 -1.09 13.31 -12.64
CA PRO A 42 -2.05 12.25 -12.32
C PRO A 42 -2.04 11.14 -13.38
N ILE A 43 -2.05 9.87 -12.94
CA ILE A 43 -2.06 8.71 -13.84
C ILE A 43 -3.31 7.84 -13.67
N SER A 44 -4.16 8.15 -12.70
CA SER A 44 -5.36 7.39 -12.38
C SER A 44 -6.37 8.21 -11.57
N GLN A 45 -7.61 7.68 -11.45
CA GLN A 45 -8.62 8.23 -10.54
C GLN A 45 -8.17 8.28 -9.07
N PHE A 46 -7.25 7.41 -8.64
CA PHE A 46 -6.73 7.38 -7.27
C PHE A 46 -5.88 8.62 -6.95
N ASP A 47 -5.23 9.20 -7.97
CA ASP A 47 -4.51 10.47 -7.84
C ASP A 47 -5.48 11.64 -7.61
N LEU A 48 -6.62 11.61 -8.32
CA LEU A 48 -7.61 12.67 -8.28
C LEU A 48 -8.41 12.68 -6.98
N TRP A 49 -8.66 11.50 -6.39
CA TRP A 49 -9.34 11.40 -5.10
C TRP A 49 -8.50 11.96 -3.94
N GLY A 50 -7.18 12.08 -4.12
CA GLY A 50 -6.25 12.65 -3.14
C GLY A 50 -6.39 12.00 -1.75
N GLY A 51 -6.24 12.81 -0.71
CA GLY A 51 -6.55 12.42 0.68
C GLY A 51 -5.42 11.76 1.46
N LEU A 52 -4.32 11.37 0.82
CA LEU A 52 -3.18 10.73 1.49
C LEU A 52 -2.59 11.61 2.60
N GLU A 53 -2.60 12.94 2.43
CA GLU A 53 -2.14 13.89 3.45
C GLU A 53 -2.92 13.79 4.77
N ARG A 54 -4.17 13.31 4.75
CA ARG A 54 -5.00 13.10 5.96
C ARG A 54 -4.56 11.88 6.76
N GLU A 55 -3.69 11.04 6.21
CA GLU A 55 -3.18 9.84 6.85
C GLU A 55 -1.85 10.07 7.59
N LYS A 56 -1.37 11.33 7.67
CA LYS A 56 -0.17 11.67 8.44
C LYS A 56 -0.29 11.18 9.88
N GLY A 57 0.80 10.59 10.37
CA GLY A 57 0.90 9.97 11.69
C GLY A 57 0.40 8.52 11.76
N LYS A 58 -0.39 8.04 10.79
CA LYS A 58 -0.93 6.68 10.79
C LYS A 58 0.06 5.65 10.23
N ASP A 59 -0.20 4.38 10.54
CA ASP A 59 0.49 3.24 9.96
C ASP A 59 -0.15 2.83 8.62
N ALA A 60 0.65 2.21 7.75
CA ALA A 60 0.19 1.73 6.44
C ALA A 60 0.60 0.30 6.16
N VAL A 61 -0.24 -0.41 5.41
CA VAL A 61 0.15 -1.63 4.71
C VAL A 61 0.52 -1.28 3.29
N PHE A 62 1.81 -1.41 2.96
CA PHE A 62 2.27 -1.34 1.59
C PHE A 62 2.17 -2.71 0.92
N VAL A 63 1.50 -2.74 -0.23
CA VAL A 63 1.28 -3.93 -1.02
C VAL A 63 2.03 -3.81 -2.35
N THR A 64 2.86 -4.79 -2.66
CA THR A 64 3.59 -4.84 -3.94
C THR A 64 3.62 -6.26 -4.48
N LYS A 65 4.08 -6.45 -5.72
CA LYS A 65 4.21 -7.79 -6.31
C LYS A 65 5.14 -8.65 -5.45
N GLN A 66 4.80 -9.93 -5.27
CA GLN A 66 5.64 -10.89 -4.53
C GLN A 66 7.11 -10.80 -4.94
N GLY A 67 7.99 -10.76 -3.94
CA GLY A 67 9.44 -10.64 -4.11
C GLY A 67 9.94 -9.22 -4.36
N ARG A 68 9.06 -8.21 -4.50
CA ARG A 68 9.48 -6.81 -4.64
C ARG A 68 9.57 -6.09 -3.30
N GLY A 69 10.49 -5.14 -3.22
CA GLY A 69 10.65 -4.21 -2.11
C GLY A 69 9.83 -2.93 -2.29
N PRO A 70 9.69 -2.12 -1.22
CA PRO A 70 9.15 -0.78 -1.31
C PRO A 70 10.13 0.15 -2.06
N PRO A 71 9.64 1.08 -2.90
CA PRO A 71 10.49 2.06 -3.54
C PRO A 71 11.07 3.05 -2.52
N SER A 72 12.22 3.65 -2.84
CA SER A 72 12.93 4.56 -1.93
C SER A 72 12.07 5.75 -1.48
N LEU A 73 11.23 6.28 -2.37
CA LEU A 73 10.28 7.35 -2.04
C LEU A 73 9.32 6.94 -0.92
N LEU A 74 8.77 5.72 -0.98
CA LEU A 74 7.90 5.21 0.08
C LEU A 74 8.69 5.10 1.39
N LEU A 75 9.88 4.50 1.38
CA LEU A 75 10.69 4.33 2.59
C LEU A 75 10.97 5.67 3.29
N ARG A 76 11.28 6.73 2.53
CA ARG A 76 11.48 8.08 3.09
C ARG A 76 10.22 8.70 3.66
N SER A 77 9.04 8.27 3.20
CA SER A 77 7.73 8.79 3.61
C SER A 77 7.24 8.23 4.95
N PHE A 78 7.93 7.23 5.52
CA PHE A 78 7.57 6.60 6.79
C PHE A 78 8.76 6.61 7.75
N GLU A 79 8.52 6.32 9.02
CA GLU A 79 9.61 6.15 9.98
C GLU A 79 10.38 4.85 9.72
N ALA A 80 9.66 3.75 9.50
CA ALA A 80 10.24 2.46 9.17
C ALA A 80 9.24 1.60 8.42
N CYS A 81 9.71 0.72 7.53
CA CYS A 81 8.89 -0.27 6.85
C CYS A 81 9.48 -1.67 7.08
N HIS A 82 8.66 -2.58 7.58
CA HIS A 82 9.06 -3.94 7.91
C HIS A 82 8.30 -4.93 7.05
N ARG A 83 9.00 -5.87 6.41
CA ARG A 83 8.35 -6.94 5.65
C ARG A 83 7.54 -7.82 6.62
N LYS A 84 6.30 -8.12 6.25
CA LYS A 84 5.40 -8.99 7.04
C LYS A 84 5.19 -10.36 6.42
N GLY A 85 5.40 -10.50 5.12
CA GLY A 85 5.35 -11.79 4.44
C GLY A 85 4.79 -11.67 3.04
N ASP A 86 4.45 -12.82 2.46
CA ASP A 86 3.78 -12.90 1.17
C ASP A 86 2.36 -13.46 1.33
N VAL A 87 1.49 -13.05 0.42
CA VAL A 87 0.16 -13.62 0.23
C VAL A 87 0.05 -14.09 -1.21
N GLU A 88 -0.31 -15.36 -1.38
CA GLU A 88 -0.51 -15.96 -2.70
C GLU A 88 -1.98 -16.20 -2.95
N ILE A 89 -2.43 -15.82 -4.14
CA ILE A 89 -3.75 -16.12 -4.66
C ILE A 89 -3.63 -17.34 -5.55
N ARG A 90 -4.35 -18.40 -5.18
CA ARG A 90 -4.43 -19.65 -5.93
C ARG A 90 -5.86 -19.90 -6.37
N TYR A 91 -6.04 -20.42 -7.58
CA TYR A 91 -7.33 -20.86 -8.09
C TYR A 91 -7.21 -22.33 -8.50
N ARG A 92 -8.04 -23.19 -7.89
CA ARG A 92 -7.99 -24.65 -8.09
C ARG A 92 -6.57 -25.23 -7.93
N GLY A 93 -5.88 -24.81 -6.86
CA GLY A 93 -4.51 -25.24 -6.53
C GLY A 93 -3.39 -24.56 -7.35
N LYS A 94 -3.72 -23.93 -8.48
CA LYS A 94 -2.73 -23.24 -9.33
C LYS A 94 -2.46 -21.82 -8.84
N PHE A 95 -1.19 -21.45 -8.77
CA PHE A 95 -0.77 -20.08 -8.47
C PHE A 95 -1.24 -19.12 -9.58
N ILE A 96 -1.90 -18.03 -9.18
CA ILE A 96 -2.35 -16.99 -10.10
C ILE A 96 -1.47 -15.75 -9.96
N LYS A 97 -1.26 -15.29 -8.72
CA LYS A 97 -0.43 -14.13 -8.39
C LYS A 97 -0.11 -14.10 -6.91
N GLY A 98 0.93 -13.35 -6.55
CA GLY A 98 1.30 -13.13 -5.17
C GLY A 98 1.68 -11.68 -4.88
N TYR A 99 1.59 -11.33 -3.61
CA TYR A 99 1.87 -10.00 -3.08
C TYR A 99 2.87 -10.10 -1.93
N SER A 100 3.81 -9.17 -1.86
CA SER A 100 4.60 -8.94 -0.66
C SER A 100 3.99 -7.79 0.14
N LEU A 101 3.84 -8.01 1.44
CA LEU A 101 3.25 -7.06 2.38
C LEU A 101 4.33 -6.45 3.27
N TYR A 102 4.28 -5.14 3.44
CA TYR A 102 5.14 -4.39 4.35
C TYR A 102 4.28 -3.53 5.28
N LEU A 103 4.59 -3.56 6.57
CA LEU A 103 4.02 -2.65 7.56
C LEU A 103 4.93 -1.44 7.71
N CYS A 104 4.42 -0.29 7.28
CA CYS A 104 5.10 0.98 7.33
C CYS A 104 4.54 1.83 8.47
N ARG A 105 5.41 2.28 9.38
CA ARG A 105 5.05 2.98 10.61
C ARG A 105 5.09 4.48 10.44
N ARG A 106 4.12 5.18 11.03
CA ARG A 106 4.07 6.66 11.16
C ARG A 106 4.35 7.40 9.85
N PHE A 107 3.34 7.48 8.97
CA PHE A 107 3.42 8.22 7.71
C PHE A 107 3.73 9.70 7.96
N LYS A 108 4.78 10.21 7.31
CA LYS A 108 5.27 11.60 7.46
C LYS A 108 4.76 12.55 6.37
N GLY A 109 4.07 12.01 5.37
CA GLY A 109 3.79 12.70 4.11
C GLY A 109 4.73 12.24 3.00
N LEU A 110 4.33 12.50 1.75
CA LEU A 110 5.24 12.27 0.62
C LEU A 110 6.31 13.37 0.61
N PRO A 111 7.60 13.02 0.42
CA PRO A 111 8.64 14.01 0.21
C PRO A 111 8.27 14.96 -0.91
N HIS A 112 8.57 16.25 -0.74
CA HIS A 112 8.56 17.19 -1.85
C HIS A 112 9.42 16.62 -2.97
N ARG A 113 8.88 16.64 -4.18
CA ARG A 113 9.53 16.13 -5.37
C ARG A 113 10.40 17.19 -6.01
#